data_AF-A0A2E6N2C3-F1
#
_entry.id   AF-A0A2E6N2C3-F1
#
_cell.length_a   1.000
_cell.length_b   1.000
_cell.length_c   1.000
_cell.angle_alpha   90.00
_cell.angle_beta   90.00
_cell.angle_gamma   90.00
#
_symmetry.space_group_name_H-M   'P 1'
#
loop_
_entity.id
_entity.type
_entity.pdbx_description
1 polymer ?
#
loop_
_entity_poly.entity_id
_entity_poly.type
_entity_poly.pdbx_seq_one_letter_code
_entity_poly.pdbx_strand_id
1 'polypeptide(L)'
;MSQFSFIDDLSGKSLFKRWLGIISFTLIYFLMIRPLRVYFVDILFALLDPLILEIEIAALKKSATTIILMVSEQAVQNSQKIYEYTYAPTFNSFFLLGISGLWYINQDIYTLKYLIYIHLFGWLFSSLFLVYGLVLDVDFWIGSDLITVYLVPVASMALVAIIFSNSLLKKPNN
;
A
#
# COMPACT_ATOMS: atom_id res chain seq x y z
N MET A 1 10.84 -35.27 -5.80
CA MET A 1 9.93 -34.69 -6.80
C MET A 1 10.03 -33.18 -6.71
N SER A 2 10.49 -32.54 -7.78
CA SER A 2 11.07 -31.19 -7.73
C SER A 2 9.99 -30.11 -7.63
N GLN A 3 10.25 -29.07 -6.81
CA GLN A 3 9.44 -27.85 -6.79
C GLN A 3 9.25 -27.22 -8.18
N PHE A 4 10.16 -27.53 -9.12
CA PHE A 4 10.08 -27.14 -10.52
C PHE A 4 8.93 -27.81 -11.28
N SER A 5 8.62 -29.09 -11.05
CA SER A 5 7.49 -29.74 -11.73
C SER A 5 6.13 -29.17 -11.31
N PHE A 6 6.06 -28.57 -10.11
CA PHE A 6 4.84 -27.95 -9.61
C PHE A 6 4.51 -26.60 -10.28
N ILE A 7 5.54 -25.80 -10.60
CA ILE A 7 5.38 -24.49 -11.26
C ILE A 7 4.88 -24.67 -12.71
N ASP A 8 5.43 -25.66 -13.41
CA ASP A 8 5.08 -25.98 -14.80
C ASP A 8 3.66 -26.52 -14.94
N ASP A 9 3.19 -27.25 -13.93
CA ASP A 9 1.89 -27.94 -13.93
C ASP A 9 0.75 -27.08 -13.34
N LEU A 10 1.00 -25.78 -13.09
CA LEU A 10 0.04 -24.85 -12.47
C LEU A 10 -0.67 -23.89 -13.46
N SER A 11 -0.29 -23.83 -14.75
CA SER A 11 -1.03 -22.94 -15.66
C SER A 11 -0.94 -23.27 -17.15
N GLY A 12 -2.06 -23.09 -17.86
CA GLY A 12 -2.12 -23.02 -19.32
C GLY A 12 -1.38 -21.82 -19.96
N LYS A 13 -0.68 -20.99 -19.19
CA LYS A 13 0.26 -19.96 -19.70
C LYS A 13 1.69 -20.48 -19.59
N SER A 14 2.47 -20.37 -20.67
CA SER A 14 3.90 -20.66 -20.61
C SER A 14 4.60 -19.75 -19.59
N LEU A 15 5.67 -20.24 -18.94
CA LEU A 15 6.51 -19.46 -18.03
C LEU A 15 6.87 -18.08 -18.60
N PHE A 16 7.12 -18.02 -19.90
CA PHE A 16 7.38 -16.77 -20.63
C PHE A 16 6.25 -15.74 -20.49
N LYS A 17 4.98 -16.14 -20.65
CA LYS A 17 3.82 -15.24 -20.50
C LYS A 17 3.69 -14.71 -19.06
N ARG A 18 4.06 -15.51 -18.05
CA ARG A 18 4.05 -15.07 -16.65
C ARG A 18 5.06 -13.95 -16.42
N TRP A 19 6.31 -14.17 -16.83
CA TRP A 19 7.38 -13.17 -16.71
C TRP A 19 7.11 -11.91 -17.51
N LEU A 20 6.59 -12.04 -18.74
CA LEU A 20 6.22 -10.88 -19.56
C LEU A 20 5.19 -9.98 -18.87
N GLY A 21 4.19 -10.58 -18.21
CA GLY A 21 3.21 -9.80 -17.44
C GLY A 21 3.80 -9.13 -16.20
N ILE A 22 4.68 -9.81 -15.46
CA ILE A 22 5.38 -9.21 -14.30
C ILE A 22 6.24 -8.01 -14.72
N ILE A 23 7.00 -8.16 -15.81
CA ILE A 23 7.79 -7.06 -16.38
C ILE A 23 6.87 -5.90 -16.79
N SER A 24 5.75 -6.20 -17.45
CA SER A 24 4.77 -5.19 -17.83
C SER A 24 4.19 -4.43 -16.63
N PHE A 25 3.78 -5.13 -15.55
CA PHE A 25 3.29 -4.48 -14.33
C PHE A 25 4.37 -3.64 -13.64
N THR A 26 5.60 -4.12 -13.63
CA THR A 26 6.74 -3.39 -13.08
C THR A 26 6.96 -2.08 -13.83
N LEU A 27 6.97 -2.12 -15.17
CA LEU A 27 7.10 -0.92 -16.00
C LEU A 27 5.95 0.06 -15.77
N ILE A 28 4.70 -0.41 -15.79
CA ILE A 28 3.51 0.43 -15.53
C ILE A 28 3.61 1.06 -14.13
N TYR A 29 4.05 0.30 -13.14
CA TYR A 29 4.19 0.80 -11.78
C TYR A 29 5.22 1.93 -11.68
N PHE A 30 6.42 1.75 -12.22
CA PHE A 30 7.48 2.74 -12.10
C PHE A 30 7.32 3.95 -13.04
N LEU A 31 6.68 3.78 -14.20
CA LEU A 31 6.50 4.84 -15.19
C LEU A 31 5.19 5.62 -15.02
N MET A 32 4.15 5.03 -14.41
CA MET A 32 2.85 5.66 -14.26
C MET A 32 2.43 5.79 -12.79
N ILE A 33 2.30 4.67 -12.07
CA ILE A 33 1.69 4.67 -10.73
C ILE A 33 2.57 5.44 -9.73
N ARG A 34 3.87 5.17 -9.69
CA ARG A 34 4.80 5.83 -8.77
C ARG A 34 4.90 7.34 -9.04
N PRO A 35 5.11 7.82 -10.28
CA PRO A 35 5.09 9.26 -10.58
C PRO A 35 3.79 9.94 -10.17
N LEU A 36 2.63 9.31 -10.43
CA LEU A 36 1.34 9.85 -9.98
C LEU A 36 1.25 9.97 -8.46
N ARG A 37 1.77 8.98 -7.70
CA ARG A 37 1.83 9.05 -6.23
C ARG A 37 2.76 10.15 -5.73
N VAL A 38 3.91 10.37 -6.37
CA VAL A 38 4.82 11.49 -6.04
C VAL A 38 4.09 12.81 -6.25
N TYR A 39 3.50 13.00 -7.44
CA TYR A 39 2.78 14.22 -7.79
C TYR A 39 1.60 14.48 -6.84
N PHE A 40 0.85 13.45 -6.47
CA PHE A 40 -0.22 13.55 -5.49
C PHE A 40 0.30 13.99 -4.12
N VAL A 41 1.42 13.43 -3.65
CA VAL A 41 2.04 13.82 -2.37
C VAL A 41 2.56 15.24 -2.42
N ASP A 42 3.09 15.70 -3.55
CA ASP A 42 3.54 17.09 -3.71
C ASP A 42 2.38 18.08 -3.58
N ILE A 43 1.25 17.79 -4.24
CA ILE A 43 0.03 18.61 -4.12
C ILE A 43 -0.50 18.56 -2.69
N LEU A 44 -0.61 17.37 -2.12
CA LEU A 44 -1.15 17.20 -0.78
C LEU A 44 -0.27 17.92 0.24
N PHE A 45 1.06 17.77 0.18
CA PHE A 45 1.98 18.47 1.07
C PHE A 45 1.81 19.99 0.96
N ALA A 46 1.74 20.55 -0.24
CA ALA A 46 1.52 21.98 -0.44
C ALA A 46 0.19 22.49 0.14
N LEU A 47 -0.84 21.62 0.20
CA LEU A 47 -2.12 21.92 0.85
C LEU A 47 -2.04 21.84 2.38
N LEU A 48 -1.30 20.86 2.90
CA LEU A 48 -1.25 20.56 4.34
C LEU A 48 -0.25 21.42 5.12
N ASP A 49 0.88 21.76 4.51
CA ASP A 49 1.95 22.56 5.13
C ASP A 49 1.44 23.85 5.79
N PRO A 50 0.63 24.70 5.14
CA PRO A 50 0.11 25.90 5.79
C PRO A 50 -0.88 25.61 6.93
N LEU A 51 -1.63 24.50 6.86
CA LEU A 51 -2.64 24.15 7.86
C LEU A 51 -2.01 23.63 9.15
N ILE A 52 -0.86 22.94 9.06
CA ILE A 52 -0.15 22.41 10.24
C ILE A 52 0.67 23.49 10.95
N LEU A 53 1.12 24.55 10.25
CA LEU A 53 1.82 25.67 10.88
C LEU A 53 0.97 26.42 11.92
N GLU A 54 -0.35 26.28 11.88
CA GLU A 54 -1.26 26.82 12.89
C GLU A 54 -1.27 25.99 14.20
N ILE A 55 -0.68 24.79 14.18
CA ILE A 55 -0.62 23.87 15.31
C ILE A 55 0.79 23.91 15.93
N GLU A 56 0.96 24.61 17.05
CA GLU A 56 2.29 24.85 17.69
C GLU A 56 3.10 23.59 17.98
N ILE A 57 2.43 22.44 18.15
CA ILE A 57 3.05 21.16 18.53
C ILE A 57 3.30 20.21 17.36
N ALA A 58 2.97 20.61 16.12
CA ALA A 58 3.00 19.71 14.96
C ALA A 58 3.87 20.26 13.81
N ALA A 59 4.54 19.36 13.09
CA ALA A 59 5.33 19.68 11.93
C ALA A 59 5.17 18.62 10.84
N LEU A 60 5.27 19.03 9.57
CA LEU A 60 5.21 18.12 8.44
C LEU A 60 6.59 17.90 7.82
N LYS A 61 6.85 16.65 7.46
CA LYS A 61 8.00 16.23 6.68
C LYS A 61 7.54 15.46 5.45
N LYS A 62 8.14 15.76 4.31
CA LYS A 62 7.89 15.03 3.07
C LYS A 62 9.01 14.03 2.79
N SER A 63 8.65 12.83 2.38
CA SER A 63 9.51 11.89 1.66
C SER A 63 8.85 11.56 0.32
N ALA A 64 9.60 11.07 -0.67
CA ALA A 64 9.21 11.04 -2.08
C ALA A 64 7.75 10.61 -2.35
N THR A 65 7.22 9.63 -1.62
CA THR A 65 5.82 9.20 -1.74
C THR A 65 5.08 9.15 -0.39
N THR A 66 5.52 9.88 0.62
CA THR A 66 4.90 9.89 1.95
C THR A 66 4.95 11.27 2.59
N ILE A 67 3.96 11.55 3.44
CA ILE A 67 3.92 12.70 4.33
C ILE A 67 4.03 12.15 5.74
N ILE A 68 4.89 12.74 6.56
CA ILE A 68 5.11 12.35 7.95
C ILE A 68 4.73 13.55 8.81
N LEU A 69 3.76 13.35 9.69
CA LEU A 69 3.42 14.31 10.73
C LEU A 69 4.24 13.98 11.97
N MET A 70 4.94 14.98 12.49
CA MET A 70 5.70 14.91 13.73
C MET A 70 4.95 15.73 14.78
N VAL A 71 4.53 15.10 15.88
CA VAL A 71 3.85 15.75 17.00
C VAL A 71 4.74 15.70 18.23
N SER A 72 5.10 16.87 18.77
CA SER A 72 5.92 16.95 19.99
C SER A 72 5.02 17.06 21.22
N GLU A 73 5.12 16.11 22.13
CA GLU A 73 4.47 16.17 23.43
C GLU A 73 5.50 16.63 24.47
N GLN A 74 5.24 17.77 25.11
CA GLN A 74 6.03 18.21 26.27
C GLN A 74 5.63 17.37 27.49
N ALA A 75 6.33 16.26 27.70
CA ALA A 75 6.18 15.51 28.94
C ALA A 75 6.75 16.34 30.11
N VAL A 76 5.98 16.39 31.21
CA VAL A 76 6.23 17.12 32.48
C VAL A 76 7.59 16.81 33.14
N GLN A 77 8.40 15.90 32.59
CA GLN A 77 9.75 15.58 33.04
C GLN A 77 10.71 15.38 31.84
N ASN A 78 11.27 16.48 31.33
CA ASN A 78 12.54 16.58 30.56
C ASN A 78 12.82 15.61 29.39
N SER A 79 11.85 14.88 28.86
CA SER A 79 11.98 14.17 27.59
C SER A 79 10.83 14.56 26.68
N GLN A 80 11.10 15.36 25.64
CA GLN A 80 10.15 15.56 24.55
C GLN A 80 9.94 14.21 23.86
N LYS A 81 8.73 13.67 23.93
CA LYS A 81 8.33 12.54 23.10
C LYS A 81 7.85 13.09 21.77
N ILE A 82 8.42 12.60 20.68
CA ILE A 82 8.01 12.94 19.32
C ILE A 82 7.28 11.72 18.78
N TYR A 83 6.01 11.90 18.43
CA TYR A 83 5.22 10.89 17.72
C TYR A 83 5.27 11.18 16.24
N GLU A 84 5.46 10.14 15.42
CA GLU A 84 5.47 10.24 13.97
C GLU A 84 4.31 9.43 13.39
N TYR A 85 3.47 10.09 12.58
CA TYR A 85 2.37 9.45 11.85
C TYR A 85 2.61 9.57 10.35
N THR A 86 2.60 8.44 9.65
CA THR A 86 2.88 8.39 8.21
C THR A 86 1.59 8.32 7.41
N TYR A 87 1.41 9.26 6.49
CA TYR A 87 0.48 9.13 5.38
C TYR A 87 1.24 8.68 4.12
N ALA A 88 0.92 7.51 3.61
CA ALA A 88 1.38 7.05 2.31
C ALA A 88 0.17 6.81 1.40
N PRO A 89 0.05 7.47 0.23
CA PRO A 89 -0.96 7.09 -0.74
C PRO A 89 -0.82 5.60 -1.04
N THR A 90 -1.95 4.89 -1.16
CA THR A 90 -1.93 3.47 -1.48
C THR A 90 -1.41 3.24 -2.91
N PHE A 91 -1.53 2.03 -3.46
CA PHE A 91 -0.83 1.62 -4.67
C PHE A 91 0.70 1.73 -4.55
N ASN A 92 1.22 1.39 -3.37
CA ASN A 92 2.66 1.33 -3.09
C ASN A 92 3.27 0.00 -3.59
N SER A 93 4.48 -0.34 -3.14
CA SER A 93 5.17 -1.57 -3.55
C SER A 93 4.36 -2.84 -3.27
N PHE A 94 3.49 -2.85 -2.26
CA PHE A 94 2.62 -3.99 -1.97
C PHE A 94 1.56 -4.22 -3.04
N PHE A 95 1.13 -3.18 -3.76
CA PHE A 95 0.28 -3.36 -4.94
C PHE A 95 1.04 -4.08 -6.06
N LEU A 96 2.29 -3.67 -6.34
CA LEU A 96 3.14 -4.30 -7.34
C LEU A 96 3.43 -5.76 -6.99
N LEU A 97 3.76 -6.04 -5.72
CA LEU A 97 3.98 -7.40 -5.25
C LEU A 97 2.69 -8.23 -5.34
N GLY A 98 1.56 -7.67 -4.92
CA GLY A 98 0.26 -8.31 -4.96
C GLY A 98 -0.14 -8.70 -6.39
N ILE A 99 -0.11 -7.74 -7.32
CA ILE A 99 -0.54 -7.97 -8.71
C ILE A 99 0.39 -8.96 -9.41
N SER A 100 1.70 -8.89 -9.12
CA SER A 100 2.68 -9.83 -9.66
C SER A 100 2.48 -11.24 -9.12
N GLY A 101 2.20 -11.38 -7.82
CA GLY A 101 1.90 -12.66 -7.18
C GLY A 101 0.62 -13.29 -7.75
N LEU A 102 -0.47 -12.53 -7.86
CA LEU A 102 -1.73 -13.01 -8.44
C LEU A 102 -1.57 -13.42 -9.91
N TRP A 103 -0.81 -12.65 -10.68
CA TRP A 103 -0.50 -12.99 -12.06
C TRP A 103 0.34 -14.25 -12.19
N TYR A 104 1.32 -14.43 -11.32
CA TYR A 104 2.18 -15.61 -11.30
C TYR A 104 1.38 -16.90 -11.05
N ILE A 105 0.36 -16.84 -10.20
CA ILE A 105 -0.57 -17.95 -9.90
C ILE A 105 -1.64 -18.10 -11.01
N ASN A 106 -1.52 -17.34 -12.10
CA ASN A 106 -2.41 -17.36 -13.26
C ASN A 106 -3.89 -17.16 -12.90
N GLN A 107 -4.17 -16.24 -11.97
CA GLN A 107 -5.54 -15.88 -11.65
C GLN A 107 -6.22 -15.07 -12.74
N ASP A 108 -7.55 -15.13 -12.71
CA ASP A 108 -8.41 -14.33 -13.58
C ASP A 108 -8.29 -12.84 -13.26
N ILE A 109 -8.53 -11.99 -14.26
CA ILE A 109 -8.55 -10.54 -14.16
C ILE A 109 -9.59 -10.06 -13.14
N TYR A 110 -10.67 -10.81 -12.93
CA TYR A 110 -11.66 -10.51 -11.90
C TYR A 110 -11.07 -10.58 -10.49
N THR A 111 -10.15 -11.51 -10.24
CA THR A 111 -9.45 -11.62 -8.96
C THR A 111 -8.49 -10.46 -8.74
N LEU A 112 -7.90 -9.92 -9.82
CA LEU A 112 -7.06 -8.71 -9.76
C LEU A 112 -7.87 -7.47 -9.34
N LYS A 113 -9.19 -7.44 -9.59
CA LYS A 113 -10.05 -6.32 -9.16
C LYS A 113 -10.12 -6.19 -7.64
N TYR A 114 -10.08 -7.29 -6.90
CA TYR A 114 -10.07 -7.24 -5.43
C TYR A 114 -8.85 -6.50 -4.89
N LEU A 115 -7.68 -6.70 -5.51
CA LEU A 115 -6.48 -5.96 -5.13
C LEU A 115 -6.66 -4.45 -5.39
N ILE A 116 -7.25 -4.09 -6.54
CA ILE A 116 -7.56 -2.68 -6.82
C ILE A 116 -8.52 -2.12 -5.76
N TYR A 117 -9.58 -2.85 -5.38
CA TYR A 117 -10.50 -2.41 -4.35
C TYR A 117 -9.84 -2.24 -2.98
N ILE A 118 -8.97 -3.16 -2.56
CA ILE A 118 -8.20 -3.02 -1.31
C ILE A 118 -7.44 -1.69 -1.29
N HIS A 119 -6.74 -1.37 -2.38
CA HIS A 119 -5.96 -0.13 -2.45
C HIS A 119 -6.85 1.11 -2.59
N LEU A 120 -7.93 1.07 -3.37
CA LEU A 120 -8.88 2.20 -3.51
C LEU A 120 -9.56 2.53 -2.18
N PHE A 121 -10.15 1.52 -1.51
CA PHE A 121 -10.80 1.73 -0.23
C PHE A 121 -9.80 2.12 0.85
N GLY A 122 -8.61 1.49 0.86
CA GLY A 122 -7.53 1.89 1.76
C GLY A 122 -7.15 3.37 1.60
N TRP A 123 -7.05 3.86 0.37
CA TRP A 123 -6.75 5.26 0.11
C TRP A 123 -7.88 6.19 0.52
N LEU A 124 -9.14 5.81 0.24
CA LEU A 124 -10.30 6.57 0.65
C LEU A 124 -10.35 6.72 2.18
N PHE A 125 -10.29 5.61 2.92
CA PHE A 125 -10.37 5.64 4.37
C PHE A 125 -9.15 6.33 5.00
N SER A 126 -7.94 6.08 4.51
CA SER A 126 -6.76 6.77 5.05
C SER A 126 -6.82 8.29 4.82
N SER A 127 -7.34 8.72 3.68
CA SER A 127 -7.51 10.15 3.37
C SER A 127 -8.61 10.77 4.23
N LEU A 128 -9.68 10.04 4.56
CA LEU A 128 -10.67 10.50 5.54
C LEU A 128 -10.03 10.73 6.91
N PHE A 129 -9.26 9.77 7.43
CA PHE A 129 -8.55 9.94 8.71
C PHE A 129 -7.56 11.12 8.68
N LEU A 130 -6.88 11.33 7.56
CA LEU A 130 -5.99 12.49 7.38
C LEU A 130 -6.78 13.81 7.44
N VAL A 131 -7.90 13.93 6.73
CA VAL A 131 -8.73 15.15 6.74
C VAL A 131 -9.35 15.38 8.11
N TYR A 132 -9.89 14.34 8.74
CA TYR A 132 -10.41 14.41 10.10
C TYR A 132 -9.35 14.87 11.09
N GLY A 133 -8.12 14.36 10.93
CA GLY A 133 -7.01 14.71 11.79
C GLY A 133 -6.48 16.13 11.63
N LEU A 134 -6.78 16.77 10.50
CA LEU A 134 -6.49 18.19 10.29
C LEU A 134 -7.57 19.10 10.87
N VAL A 135 -8.83 18.68 10.78
CA VAL A 135 -9.99 19.53 11.08
C VAL A 135 -10.44 19.40 12.54
N LEU A 136 -10.27 18.23 13.15
CA LEU A 136 -10.82 17.94 14.48
C LEU A 136 -9.73 17.69 15.52
N ASP A 137 -8.89 16.66 15.32
CA ASP A 137 -7.90 16.24 16.30
C ASP A 137 -6.76 15.47 15.64
N VAL A 138 -5.53 15.95 15.85
CA VAL A 138 -4.29 15.43 15.27
C VAL A 138 -4.10 13.93 15.53
N ASP A 139 -4.63 13.39 16.63
CA ASP A 139 -4.54 11.97 16.95
C ASP A 139 -5.21 11.07 15.90
N PHE A 140 -6.18 11.56 15.11
CA PHE A 140 -6.80 10.78 14.03
C PHE A 140 -5.84 10.42 12.90
N TRP A 141 -4.67 11.07 12.81
CA TRP A 141 -3.62 10.70 11.85
C TRP A 141 -3.11 9.28 12.08
N ILE A 142 -3.22 8.75 13.31
CA ILE A 142 -2.90 7.34 13.59
C ILE A 142 -3.72 6.39 12.71
N GLY A 143 -4.99 6.71 12.43
CA GLY A 143 -5.84 5.88 11.58
C GLY A 143 -5.31 5.82 10.14
N SER A 144 -4.75 6.93 9.66
CA SER A 144 -4.15 6.98 8.33
C SER A 144 -2.87 6.14 8.24
N ASP A 145 -2.03 6.24 9.27
CA ASP A 145 -0.82 5.43 9.41
C ASP A 145 -1.15 3.93 9.47
N LEU A 146 -2.07 3.55 10.37
CA LEU A 146 -2.55 2.17 10.53
C LEU A 146 -3.06 1.59 9.21
N ILE A 147 -3.82 2.35 8.43
CA ILE A 147 -4.37 1.88 7.17
C ILE A 147 -3.28 1.73 6.10
N THR A 148 -2.44 2.75 5.92
CA THR A 148 -1.52 2.83 4.78
C THR A 148 -0.25 2.01 4.96
N VAL A 149 0.26 1.95 6.20
CA VAL A 149 1.50 1.24 6.55
C VAL A 149 1.23 -0.22 6.89
N TYR A 150 0.06 -0.56 7.45
CA TYR A 150 -0.21 -1.91 7.94
C TYR A 150 -1.38 -2.59 7.25
N LEU A 151 -2.59 -2.02 7.30
CA LEU A 151 -3.80 -2.73 6.88
C LEU A 151 -3.81 -3.06 5.37
N VAL A 152 -3.49 -2.07 4.53
CA VAL A 152 -3.45 -2.27 3.07
C VAL A 152 -2.37 -3.30 2.69
N PRO A 153 -1.12 -3.20 3.17
CA PRO A 153 -0.11 -4.23 2.93
C PRO A 153 -0.54 -5.63 3.36
N VAL A 154 -1.08 -5.76 4.58
CA VAL A 154 -1.54 -7.05 5.11
C VAL A 154 -2.67 -7.62 4.27
N ALA A 155 -3.68 -6.82 3.93
CA ALA A 155 -4.80 -7.26 3.10
C ALA A 155 -4.35 -7.71 1.70
N SER A 156 -3.44 -6.96 1.07
CA SER A 156 -2.90 -7.30 -0.24
C SER A 156 -2.13 -8.62 -0.22
N MET A 157 -1.31 -8.86 0.80
CA MET A 157 -0.56 -10.12 0.93
C MET A 157 -1.45 -11.29 1.33
N ALA A 158 -2.43 -11.06 2.22
CA ALA A 158 -3.40 -12.06 2.62
C ALA A 158 -4.22 -12.54 1.42
N LEU A 159 -4.65 -11.64 0.53
CA LEU A 159 -5.34 -11.99 -0.71
C LEU A 159 -4.51 -12.96 -1.56
N VAL A 160 -3.23 -12.64 -1.79
CA VAL A 160 -2.31 -13.52 -2.54
C VAL A 160 -2.18 -14.89 -1.86
N ALA A 161 -1.97 -14.91 -0.54
CA ALA A 161 -1.77 -16.13 0.23
C ALA A 161 -3.00 -17.05 0.21
N ILE A 162 -4.21 -16.49 0.41
CA ILE A 162 -5.48 -17.23 0.38
C ILE A 162 -5.67 -17.88 -0.99
N ILE A 163 -5.45 -17.11 -2.05
CA ILE A 163 -5.61 -17.58 -3.42
C ILE A 163 -4.57 -18.67 -3.76
N PHE A 164 -3.33 -18.47 -3.37
CA PHE A 164 -2.27 -19.45 -3.54
C PHE A 164 -2.62 -20.77 -2.84
N SER A 165 -3.03 -20.70 -1.57
CA SER A 165 -3.47 -21.86 -0.80
C SER A 165 -4.65 -22.58 -1.46
N ASN A 166 -5.66 -21.85 -1.93
CA ASN A 166 -6.79 -22.43 -2.64
C ASN A 166 -6.40 -23.08 -3.98
N SER A 167 -5.40 -22.53 -4.67
CA SER A 167 -4.88 -23.12 -5.91
C SER A 167 -4.14 -24.44 -5.67
N LEU A 168 -3.46 -24.58 -4.51
CA LEU A 168 -2.83 -25.81 -4.08
C LEU A 168 -3.85 -26.91 -3.78
N LEU A 169 -4.93 -26.57 -3.06
CA LEU A 169 -5.97 -27.53 -2.65
C LEU A 169 -6.82 -28.07 -3.80
N LYS A 170 -6.89 -27.35 -4.93
CA LYS A 170 -7.67 -27.74 -6.11
C LYS A 170 -6.97 -28.72 -7.05
N LYS A 171 -5.71 -29.12 -6.79
CA LYS A 171 -5.09 -30.23 -7.54
C LYS A 171 -5.67 -31.56 -7.04
N PRO A 172 -6.41 -32.33 -7.86
CA PRO A 172 -6.72 -33.70 -7.51
C PRO A 172 -5.40 -34.49 -7.45
N ASN A 173 -5.26 -35.32 -6.41
CA ASN A 173 -4.20 -36.32 -6.32
C ASN A 173 -4.29 -37.25 -7.54
N ASN A 174 -3.53 -36.96 -8.60
CA ASN A 174 -3.26 -37.87 -9.71
C ASN A 174 -1.77 -38.17 -9.71
#